data_AF-A0A4Q1CXV1-F1
#
_entry.id   AF-A0A4Q1CXV1-F1
#
_cell.length_a   1.000
_cell.length_b   1.000
_cell.length_c   1.000
_cell.angle_alpha   90.00
_cell.angle_beta   90.00
_cell.angle_gamma   90.00
#
_symmetry.space_group_name_H-M   'P 1'
#
loop_
_entity.id
_entity.type
_entity.pdbx_description
1 polymer ?
#
loop_
_entity_poly.entity_id
_entity_poly.type
_entity_poly.pdbx_seq_one_letter_code
_entity_poly.pdbx_strand_id
1 'polypeptide(L)'
;MNKSVITSLLLAIPLSLSATPQTLNVPLPPAPAATPAVPPSAAPTAFVQLDAQQQRQRRADYAAWRALPESERERIRQAATRFAALPAAQQERLRSQFQAQDQAFRDGWRLGPQLGVEFPKLHGLFGFLPPQQRDSALAVLHQLSPAQLAQLALVAQRTPPQERDAVRSAFLAVPAAERDAWLKRQAGQ
;
A
#
# COMPACT_ATOMS: atom_id res chain seq x y z
N MET A 1 -21.90 21.46 48.70
CA MET A 1 -21.14 22.29 49.66
C MET A 1 -20.24 23.23 48.87
N ASN A 2 -20.67 24.50 48.78
CA ASN A 2 -19.98 25.81 48.56
C ASN A 2 -18.69 25.86 47.69
N LYS A 3 -18.70 26.55 46.51
CA LYS A 3 -18.40 28.00 46.21
C LYS A 3 -16.88 28.30 46.26
N SER A 4 -16.21 28.90 45.25
CA SER A 4 -16.41 30.24 44.65
C SER A 4 -15.64 30.34 43.30
N VAL A 5 -16.21 30.83 42.19
CA VAL A 5 -16.34 32.24 41.70
C VAL A 5 -15.01 32.96 41.42
N ILE A 6 -14.70 33.18 40.13
CA ILE A 6 -14.17 34.46 39.62
C ILE A 6 -14.98 34.84 38.38
N THR A 7 -15.40 36.09 38.37
CA THR A 7 -16.38 36.73 37.50
C THR A 7 -15.67 37.65 36.50
N SER A 8 -16.37 37.92 35.39
CA SER A 8 -16.29 39.12 34.55
C SER A 8 -15.24 39.09 33.42
N LEU A 9 -15.50 39.57 32.20
CA LEU A 9 -16.56 40.48 31.73
C LEU A 9 -16.71 40.39 30.19
N LEU A 10 -17.96 40.25 29.75
CA LEU A 10 -18.62 40.87 28.58
C LEU A 10 -17.78 41.52 27.47
N LEU A 11 -18.03 41.10 26.23
CA LEU A 11 -18.55 42.02 25.20
C LEU A 11 -19.30 41.26 24.10
N ALA A 12 -20.57 41.61 23.93
CA ALA A 12 -21.44 41.14 22.86
C ALA A 12 -21.27 42.03 21.62
N ILE A 13 -21.12 41.44 20.43
CA ILE A 13 -21.41 42.09 19.15
C ILE A 13 -21.96 41.02 18.18
N PRO A 14 -23.22 41.15 17.71
CA PRO A 14 -23.72 40.35 16.61
C PRO A 14 -23.49 41.09 15.29
N LEU A 15 -22.83 40.47 14.32
CA LEU A 15 -22.90 40.90 12.93
C LEU A 15 -23.10 39.69 12.02
N SER A 16 -24.35 39.52 11.60
CA SER A 16 -24.67 38.78 10.38
C SER A 16 -24.15 39.57 9.19
N LEU A 17 -23.20 39.03 8.44
CA LEU A 17 -22.92 39.47 7.07
C LEU A 17 -23.01 38.26 6.14
N SER A 18 -24.10 38.21 5.38
CA SER A 18 -24.23 37.38 4.19
C SER A 18 -23.26 37.92 3.14
N ALA A 19 -22.21 37.17 2.81
CA ALA A 19 -21.33 37.50 1.71
C ALA A 19 -21.79 36.76 0.44
N THR A 20 -22.49 37.47 -0.44
CA THR A 20 -22.68 37.08 -1.83
C THR A 20 -21.31 37.08 -2.54
N PRO A 21 -20.94 36.05 -3.33
CA PRO A 21 -19.72 36.10 -4.12
C PRO A 21 -19.89 37.14 -5.24
N GLN A 22 -19.27 38.31 -5.07
CA GLN A 22 -19.11 39.26 -6.15
C GLN A 22 -18.09 38.69 -7.14
N THR A 23 -18.53 38.37 -8.35
CA THR A 23 -17.63 38.05 -9.46
C THR A 23 -16.91 39.33 -9.87
N LEU A 24 -15.69 39.52 -9.37
CA LEU A 24 -14.79 40.57 -9.83
C LEU A 24 -14.39 40.26 -11.28
N ASN A 25 -15.09 40.89 -12.23
CA ASN A 25 -14.68 40.92 -13.63
C ASN A 25 -13.51 41.90 -13.77
N VAL A 26 -12.28 41.40 -13.57
CA VAL A 26 -11.05 42.12 -13.88
C VAL A 26 -10.82 42.03 -15.39
N PRO A 27 -10.73 43.14 -16.15
CA PRO A 27 -10.30 43.09 -17.53
C PRO A 27 -8.83 42.67 -17.57
N LEU A 28 -8.57 41.55 -18.24
CA LEU A 28 -7.24 41.01 -18.46
C LEU A 28 -6.45 41.96 -19.38
N PRO A 29 -5.21 42.39 -19.06
CA PRO A 29 -4.33 43.02 -20.03
C PRO A 29 -3.94 42.01 -21.13
N PRO A 30 -3.67 42.45 -22.38
CA PRO A 30 -3.26 41.56 -23.45
C PRO A 30 -1.93 40.87 -23.09
N ALA A 31 -1.94 39.54 -23.11
CA ALA A 31 -0.79 38.72 -22.77
C ALA A 31 0.38 38.96 -23.75
N PRO A 32 1.63 39.09 -23.27
CA PRO A 32 2.80 39.01 -24.13
C PRO A 32 2.94 37.59 -24.69
N ALA A 33 3.51 37.52 -25.90
CA ALA A 33 3.59 36.35 -26.74
C ALA A 33 4.08 35.07 -26.05
N ALA A 34 3.40 33.97 -26.42
CA ALA A 34 3.76 32.56 -26.32
C ALA A 34 5.10 32.22 -25.63
N THR A 35 5.02 31.85 -24.35
CA THR A 35 5.95 30.89 -23.76
C THR A 35 5.51 29.49 -24.22
N PRO A 36 6.43 28.59 -24.63
CA PRO A 36 6.04 27.24 -25.06
C PRO A 36 5.37 26.53 -23.89
N ALA A 37 4.12 26.12 -24.10
CA ALA A 37 3.35 25.35 -23.16
C ALA A 37 4.13 24.10 -22.76
N VAL A 38 4.49 23.99 -21.47
CA VAL A 38 4.82 22.70 -20.89
C VAL A 38 3.58 21.83 -21.11
N PRO A 39 3.68 20.70 -21.84
CA PRO A 39 2.50 19.89 -22.12
C PRO A 39 1.90 19.45 -20.77
N PRO A 40 0.57 19.54 -20.60
CA PRO A 40 -0.08 18.96 -19.43
C PRO A 40 0.30 17.48 -19.40
N SER A 41 0.80 17.02 -18.25
CA SER A 41 1.13 15.62 -18.03
C SER A 41 -0.02 14.75 -18.54
N ALA A 42 0.21 13.97 -19.61
CA ALA A 42 -0.81 13.25 -20.39
C ALA A 42 -1.52 12.10 -19.62
N ALA A 43 -1.34 12.04 -18.30
CA ALA A 43 -1.82 10.98 -17.43
C ALA A 43 -3.35 10.86 -17.31
N PRO A 44 -4.18 11.92 -17.25
CA PRO A 44 -5.62 11.75 -17.03
C PRO A 44 -6.34 11.22 -18.27
N THR A 45 -5.89 11.58 -19.48
CA THR A 45 -6.55 11.19 -20.74
C THR A 45 -6.28 9.72 -21.10
N ALA A 46 -5.07 9.23 -20.83
CA ALA A 46 -4.68 7.85 -21.13
C ALA A 46 -5.47 6.83 -20.29
N PHE A 47 -5.86 7.16 -19.06
CA PHE A 47 -6.66 6.27 -18.20
C PHE A 47 -8.12 6.15 -18.67
N VAL A 48 -8.72 7.25 -19.12
CA VAL A 48 -10.11 7.29 -19.59
C VAL A 48 -10.30 6.54 -20.91
N GLN A 49 -9.23 6.41 -21.71
CA GLN A 49 -9.23 5.66 -22.97
C GLN A 49 -9.13 4.13 -22.82
N LEU A 50 -8.83 3.63 -21.62
CA LEU A 50 -8.77 2.20 -21.34
C LEU A 50 -10.17 1.60 -21.27
N ASP A 51 -10.30 0.31 -21.62
CA ASP A 51 -11.55 -0.42 -21.41
C ASP A 51 -11.88 -0.57 -19.90
N ALA A 52 -13.13 -0.89 -19.58
CA ALA A 52 -13.59 -0.99 -18.20
C ALA A 52 -12.84 -2.05 -17.37
N GLN A 53 -12.33 -3.12 -17.99
CA GLN A 53 -11.55 -4.16 -17.30
C GLN A 53 -10.15 -3.66 -16.98
N GLN A 54 -9.48 -3.02 -17.93
CA GLN A 54 -8.16 -2.40 -17.78
C GLN A 54 -8.20 -1.29 -16.73
N GLN A 55 -9.25 -0.45 -16.73
CA GLN A 55 -9.43 0.56 -15.69
C GLN A 55 -9.55 -0.06 -14.29
N ARG A 56 -10.35 -1.14 -14.15
CA ARG A 56 -10.47 -1.87 -12.87
C ARG A 56 -9.14 -2.45 -12.43
N GLN A 57 -8.39 -3.09 -13.34
CA GLN A 57 -7.07 -3.65 -13.03
C GLN A 57 -6.10 -2.57 -12.55
N ARG A 58 -6.02 -1.44 -13.27
CA ARG A 58 -5.17 -0.30 -12.90
C ARG A 58 -5.53 0.29 -11.53
N ARG A 59 -6.83 0.39 -11.21
CA ARG A 59 -7.28 0.83 -9.87
C ARG A 59 -6.87 -0.17 -8.80
N ALA A 60 -7.00 -1.47 -9.07
CA ALA A 60 -6.56 -2.51 -8.13
C ALA A 60 -5.03 -2.49 -7.93
N ASP A 61 -4.25 -2.30 -8.99
CA ASP A 61 -2.78 -2.18 -8.91
C ASP A 61 -2.38 -0.95 -8.10
N TYR A 62 -3.05 0.18 -8.32
CA TYR A 62 -2.81 1.40 -7.56
C TYR A 62 -3.20 1.25 -6.09
N ALA A 63 -4.33 0.60 -5.79
CA ALA A 63 -4.75 0.31 -4.43
C ALA A 63 -3.76 -0.59 -3.70
N ALA A 64 -3.27 -1.65 -4.36
CA ALA A 64 -2.24 -2.54 -3.81
C ALA A 64 -0.95 -1.76 -3.51
N TRP A 65 -0.46 -0.94 -4.46
CA TRP A 65 0.71 -0.09 -4.23
C TRP A 65 0.51 0.87 -3.05
N ARG A 66 -0.66 1.51 -2.94
CA ARG A 66 -1.00 2.44 -1.86
C ARG A 66 -1.10 1.77 -0.48
N ALA A 67 -1.47 0.49 -0.43
CA ALA A 67 -1.57 -0.28 0.80
C ALA A 67 -0.20 -0.69 1.36
N LEU A 68 0.87 -0.63 0.55
CA LEU A 68 2.21 -0.98 1.01
C LEU A 68 2.77 0.03 2.02
N PRO A 69 3.57 -0.44 3.00
CA PRO A 69 4.34 0.44 3.89
C PRO A 69 5.21 1.42 3.11
N GLU A 70 5.44 2.64 3.63
CA GLU A 70 6.27 3.64 2.93
C GLU A 70 7.69 3.14 2.65
N SER A 71 8.28 2.37 3.57
CA SER A 71 9.60 1.75 3.38
C SER A 71 9.65 0.82 2.16
N GLU A 72 8.60 0.02 1.95
CA GLU A 72 8.46 -0.87 0.79
C GLU A 72 8.19 -0.05 -0.48
N ARG A 73 7.35 0.99 -0.41
CA ARG A 73 7.12 1.89 -1.55
C ARG A 73 8.41 2.58 -1.98
N GLU A 74 9.25 3.00 -1.04
CA GLU A 74 10.53 3.62 -1.33
C GLU A 74 11.51 2.64 -1.99
N ARG A 75 11.60 1.40 -1.50
CA ARG A 75 12.38 0.33 -2.16
C ARG A 75 11.92 0.10 -3.60
N ILE A 76 10.61 0.10 -3.84
CA ILE A 76 10.04 -0.03 -5.19
C ILE A 76 10.41 1.18 -6.07
N ARG A 77 10.34 2.41 -5.55
CA ARG A 77 10.76 3.62 -6.30
C ARG A 77 12.24 3.53 -6.71
N GLN A 78 13.11 3.13 -5.79
CA GLN A 78 14.54 2.95 -6.08
C GLN A 78 14.79 1.86 -7.12
N ALA A 79 14.08 0.74 -7.05
CA ALA A 79 14.14 -0.31 -8.05
C ALA A 79 13.64 0.18 -9.42
N ALA A 80 12.56 0.97 -9.45
CA ALA A 80 12.02 1.57 -10.67
C ALA A 80 13.03 2.53 -11.33
N THR A 81 13.73 3.36 -10.56
CA THR A 81 14.79 4.23 -11.08
C THR A 81 15.93 3.41 -11.70
N ARG A 82 16.38 2.34 -11.03
CA ARG A 82 17.42 1.44 -11.57
C ARG A 82 16.95 0.74 -12.85
N PHE A 83 15.71 0.28 -12.88
CA PHE A 83 15.11 -0.34 -14.06
C PHE A 83 15.02 0.63 -15.24
N ALA A 84 14.59 1.87 -15.00
CA ALA A 84 14.49 2.91 -16.02
C ALA A 84 15.85 3.32 -16.59
N ALA A 85 16.93 3.17 -15.82
CA ALA A 85 18.30 3.40 -16.27
C ALA A 85 18.86 2.27 -17.16
N LEU A 86 18.20 1.11 -17.25
CA LEU A 86 18.63 0.01 -18.12
C LEU A 86 18.36 0.33 -19.61
N PRO A 87 19.14 -0.23 -20.55
CA PRO A 87 18.82 -0.14 -21.97
C PRO A 87 17.42 -0.71 -22.29
N ALA A 88 16.71 -0.11 -23.25
CA ALA A 88 15.35 -0.51 -23.61
C ALA A 88 15.21 -2.02 -23.93
N ALA A 89 16.18 -2.60 -24.63
CA ALA A 89 16.19 -4.03 -24.93
C ALA A 89 16.24 -4.91 -23.66
N GLN A 90 16.98 -4.48 -22.64
CA GLN A 90 17.05 -5.19 -21.35
C GLN A 90 15.74 -5.02 -20.56
N GLN A 91 15.15 -3.83 -20.59
CA GLN A 91 13.85 -3.58 -19.96
C GLN A 91 12.76 -4.49 -20.55
N GLU A 92 12.67 -4.57 -21.88
CA GLU A 92 11.71 -5.43 -22.58
C GLU A 92 11.94 -6.91 -22.26
N ARG A 93 13.21 -7.35 -22.21
CA ARG A 93 13.56 -8.73 -21.85
C ARG A 93 13.10 -9.05 -20.43
N LEU A 94 13.32 -8.17 -19.47
CA LEU A 94 12.90 -8.37 -18.07
C LEU A 94 11.38 -8.34 -17.93
N ARG A 95 10.70 -7.42 -18.63
CA ARG A 95 9.24 -7.33 -18.66
C ARG A 95 8.61 -8.60 -19.21
N SER A 96 9.14 -9.12 -20.32
CA SER A 96 8.68 -10.37 -20.93
C SER A 96 8.90 -11.57 -20.01
N GLN A 97 10.08 -11.66 -19.36
CA GLN A 97 10.35 -12.73 -18.39
C GLN A 97 9.38 -12.71 -17.20
N PHE A 98 9.03 -11.52 -16.70
CA PHE A 98 8.05 -11.37 -15.63
C PHE A 98 6.63 -11.69 -16.11
N GLN A 99 6.26 -11.30 -17.33
CA GLN A 99 4.97 -11.66 -17.93
C GLN A 99 4.84 -13.16 -18.23
N ALA A 100 5.95 -13.86 -18.42
CA ALA A 100 5.95 -15.31 -18.57
C ALA A 100 5.77 -16.07 -17.24
N GLN A 101 5.88 -15.39 -16.08
CA GLN A 101 5.64 -16.02 -14.78
C GLN A 101 4.16 -16.27 -14.53
N ASP A 102 3.89 -17.29 -13.70
CA ASP A 102 2.54 -17.65 -13.28
C ASP A 102 1.80 -16.50 -12.60
N GLN A 103 0.48 -16.47 -12.77
CA GLN A 103 -0.39 -15.47 -12.18
C GLN A 103 -0.25 -15.41 -10.65
N ALA A 104 -0.21 -16.58 -9.99
CA ALA A 104 -0.05 -16.65 -8.53
C ALA A 104 1.29 -16.06 -8.05
N PHE A 105 2.36 -16.24 -8.82
CA PHE A 105 3.65 -15.62 -8.53
C PHE A 105 3.56 -14.10 -8.65
N ARG A 106 2.99 -13.59 -9.75
CA ARG A 106 2.81 -12.14 -9.97
C ARG A 106 1.92 -11.51 -8.90
N ASP A 107 0.85 -12.19 -8.50
CA ASP A 107 -0.06 -11.73 -7.45
C ASP A 107 0.64 -11.69 -6.08
N GLY A 108 1.53 -12.64 -5.78
CA GLY A 108 2.37 -12.59 -4.58
C GLY A 108 3.25 -11.34 -4.51
N TRP A 109 3.83 -10.92 -5.64
CA TRP A 109 4.64 -9.69 -5.71
C TRP A 109 3.83 -8.40 -5.50
N ARG A 110 2.50 -8.43 -5.64
CA ARG A 110 1.64 -7.26 -5.32
C ARG A 110 1.60 -6.99 -3.82
N LEU A 111 2.00 -7.95 -2.99
CA LEU A 111 2.16 -7.81 -1.53
C LEU A 111 3.47 -7.11 -1.15
N GLY A 112 4.23 -6.59 -2.11
CA GLY A 112 5.51 -5.93 -1.89
C GLY A 112 6.70 -6.88 -1.97
N PRO A 113 7.92 -6.36 -2.21
CA PRO A 113 9.09 -7.17 -2.49
C PRO A 113 9.51 -8.09 -1.33
N GLN A 114 9.33 -7.67 -0.08
CA GLN A 114 9.71 -8.51 1.06
C GLN A 114 8.79 -9.73 1.21
N LEU A 115 7.47 -9.53 1.09
CA LEU A 115 6.50 -10.63 1.21
C LEU A 115 6.41 -11.45 -0.07
N GLY A 116 6.52 -10.84 -1.24
CA GLY A 116 6.33 -11.52 -2.53
C GLY A 116 7.30 -12.67 -2.77
N VAL A 117 8.56 -12.54 -2.32
CA VAL A 117 9.57 -13.60 -2.42
C VAL A 117 9.21 -14.82 -1.56
N GLU A 118 8.69 -14.60 -0.36
CA GLU A 118 8.36 -15.66 0.59
C GLU A 118 6.91 -16.16 0.45
N PHE A 119 6.06 -15.42 -0.26
CA PHE A 119 4.63 -15.71 -0.37
C PHE A 119 4.30 -17.11 -0.90
N PRO A 120 5.01 -17.67 -1.90
CA PRO A 120 4.78 -19.05 -2.33
C PRO A 120 4.91 -20.07 -1.19
N LYS A 121 5.86 -19.86 -0.26
CA LYS A 121 6.08 -20.72 0.90
C LYS A 121 5.04 -20.48 1.99
N LEU A 122 4.57 -19.24 2.12
CA LEU A 122 3.52 -18.84 3.06
C LEU A 122 2.11 -19.19 2.57
N HIS A 123 1.95 -19.51 1.29
CA HIS A 123 0.66 -19.75 0.65
C HIS A 123 -0.14 -20.86 1.35
N GLY A 124 0.55 -21.89 1.85
CA GLY A 124 -0.10 -22.95 2.61
C GLY A 124 -0.89 -22.41 3.81
N LEU A 125 -0.33 -21.46 4.56
CA LEU A 125 -0.91 -20.93 5.79
C LEU A 125 -1.87 -19.76 5.52
N PHE A 126 -1.51 -18.87 4.60
CA PHE A 126 -2.21 -17.60 4.39
C PHE A 126 -3.00 -17.48 3.08
N GLY A 127 -2.88 -18.46 2.17
CA GLY A 127 -3.55 -18.42 0.86
C GLY A 127 -5.08 -18.43 0.92
N PHE A 128 -5.65 -18.99 1.99
CA PHE A 128 -7.11 -19.16 2.17
C PHE A 128 -7.66 -18.36 3.35
N LEU A 129 -7.20 -17.12 3.53
CA LEU A 129 -7.74 -16.23 4.55
C LEU A 129 -9.15 -15.71 4.17
N PRO A 130 -10.11 -15.68 5.12
CA PRO A 130 -11.37 -14.97 4.96
C PRO A 130 -11.13 -13.49 4.63
N PRO A 131 -11.90 -12.87 3.73
CA PRO A 131 -11.64 -11.51 3.25
C PRO A 131 -11.55 -10.47 4.38
N GLN A 132 -12.32 -10.64 5.45
CA GLN A 132 -12.34 -9.76 6.62
C GLN A 132 -11.04 -9.81 7.44
N GLN A 133 -10.26 -10.89 7.36
CA GLN A 133 -9.01 -11.07 8.11
C GLN A 133 -7.77 -10.78 7.24
N ARG A 134 -7.93 -10.58 5.93
CA ARG A 134 -6.80 -10.40 5.01
C ARG A 134 -5.98 -9.17 5.34
N ASP A 135 -6.64 -8.03 5.54
CA ASP A 135 -5.93 -6.76 5.76
C ASP A 135 -5.18 -6.76 7.09
N SER A 136 -5.78 -7.29 8.16
CA SER A 136 -5.12 -7.39 9.46
C SER A 136 -3.94 -8.38 9.44
N ALA A 137 -4.11 -9.53 8.78
CA ALA A 137 -3.03 -10.50 8.62
C ALA A 137 -1.88 -9.92 7.77
N LEU A 138 -2.18 -9.24 6.66
CA LEU A 138 -1.17 -8.59 5.83
C LEU A 138 -0.43 -7.49 6.60
N ALA A 139 -1.13 -6.69 7.41
CA ALA A 139 -0.49 -5.69 8.26
C ALA A 139 0.50 -6.33 9.24
N VAL A 140 0.16 -7.48 9.84
CA VAL A 140 1.09 -8.24 10.70
C VAL A 140 2.28 -8.77 9.90
N LEU A 141 2.05 -9.36 8.73
CA LEU A 141 3.12 -9.90 7.87
C LEU A 141 4.10 -8.81 7.42
N HIS A 142 3.61 -7.61 7.12
CA HIS A 142 4.45 -6.46 6.75
C HIS A 142 5.32 -5.92 7.90
N GLN A 143 4.96 -6.17 9.15
CA GLN A 143 5.75 -5.76 10.32
C GLN A 143 6.90 -6.72 10.63
N LEU A 144 6.88 -7.93 10.05
CA LEU A 144 7.92 -8.92 10.30
C LEU A 144 9.24 -8.51 9.63
N SER A 145 10.33 -8.77 10.33
CA SER A 145 11.66 -8.69 9.72
C SER A 145 11.86 -9.82 8.70
N PRO A 146 12.83 -9.69 7.76
CA PRO A 146 13.15 -10.75 6.82
C PRO A 146 13.47 -12.10 7.48
N ALA A 147 14.17 -12.09 8.62
CA ALA A 147 14.50 -13.31 9.37
C ALA A 147 13.24 -13.98 9.94
N GLN A 148 12.32 -13.21 10.50
CA GLN A 148 11.04 -13.71 11.02
C GLN A 148 10.14 -14.25 9.90
N LEU A 149 10.13 -13.61 8.73
CA LEU A 149 9.40 -14.12 7.56
C LEU A 149 9.96 -15.46 7.08
N ALA A 150 11.28 -15.61 7.02
CA ALA A 150 11.91 -16.87 6.67
C ALA A 150 11.57 -17.98 7.67
N GLN A 151 11.57 -17.68 8.97
CA GLN A 151 11.13 -18.63 10.00
C GLN A 151 9.65 -19.00 9.86
N LEU A 152 8.78 -18.01 9.62
CA LEU A 152 7.35 -18.26 9.39
C LEU A 152 7.12 -19.11 8.13
N ALA A 153 7.93 -18.92 7.08
CA ALA A 153 7.90 -19.75 5.88
C ALA A 153 8.28 -21.21 6.17
N LEU A 154 9.24 -21.45 7.07
CA LEU A 154 9.58 -22.81 7.52
C LEU A 154 8.45 -23.44 8.33
N VAL A 155 7.83 -22.68 9.23
CA VAL A 155 6.65 -23.13 9.99
C VAL A 155 5.54 -23.52 9.01
N ALA A 156 5.19 -22.63 8.07
CA ALA A 156 4.13 -22.88 7.09
C ALA A 156 4.37 -24.14 6.22
N GLN A 157 5.61 -24.43 5.87
CA GLN A 157 5.98 -25.64 5.11
C GLN A 157 5.84 -26.93 5.92
N ARG A 158 6.07 -26.86 7.24
CA ARG A 158 5.99 -28.02 8.15
C ARG A 158 4.58 -28.24 8.70
N THR A 159 3.74 -27.21 8.71
CA THR A 159 2.37 -27.32 9.22
C THR A 159 1.49 -28.14 8.27
N PRO A 160 0.97 -29.30 8.70
CA PRO A 160 0.07 -30.11 7.89
C PRO A 160 -1.26 -29.37 7.66
N PRO A 161 -2.00 -29.67 6.57
CA PRO A 161 -3.22 -28.94 6.20
C PRO A 161 -4.24 -28.77 7.32
N GLN A 162 -4.39 -29.77 8.17
CA GLN A 162 -5.35 -29.83 9.27
C GLN A 162 -5.03 -28.84 10.40
N GLU A 163 -3.75 -28.49 10.57
CA GLU A 163 -3.29 -27.61 11.66
C GLU A 163 -3.13 -26.15 11.24
N ARG A 164 -3.25 -25.85 9.94
CA ARG A 164 -2.98 -24.52 9.39
C ARG A 164 -3.82 -23.43 10.03
N ASP A 165 -5.12 -23.67 10.22
CA ASP A 165 -6.01 -22.69 10.83
C ASP A 165 -5.64 -22.41 12.30
N ALA A 166 -5.23 -23.44 13.04
CA ALA A 166 -4.79 -23.31 14.43
C ALA A 166 -3.46 -22.55 14.52
N VAL A 167 -2.45 -22.93 13.73
CA VAL A 167 -1.14 -22.27 13.70
C VAL A 167 -1.27 -20.81 13.26
N ARG A 168 -2.09 -20.53 12.25
CA ARG A 168 -2.35 -19.16 11.79
C ARG A 168 -3.00 -18.32 12.88
N SER A 169 -4.05 -18.84 13.51
CA SER A 169 -4.78 -18.12 14.56
C SER A 169 -3.87 -17.86 15.76
N ALA A 170 -3.07 -18.86 16.15
CA ALA A 170 -2.06 -18.71 17.20
C ALA A 170 -1.06 -17.60 16.83
N PHE A 171 -0.46 -17.65 15.64
CA PHE A 171 0.50 -16.64 15.19
C PHE A 171 -0.07 -15.22 15.21
N LEU A 172 -1.29 -15.03 14.70
CA LEU A 172 -1.95 -13.72 14.64
C LEU A 172 -2.30 -13.17 16.03
N ALA A 173 -2.49 -14.04 17.03
CA ALA A 173 -2.73 -13.67 18.42
C ALA A 173 -1.45 -13.31 19.19
N VAL A 174 -0.25 -13.71 18.71
CA VAL A 174 1.02 -13.43 19.40
C VAL A 174 1.34 -11.92 19.34
N PRO A 175 1.58 -11.27 20.50
CA PRO A 175 2.02 -9.88 20.55
C PRO A 175 3.32 -9.67 19.77
N ALA A 176 3.49 -8.50 19.14
CA ALA A 176 4.65 -8.23 18.26
C ALA A 176 6.01 -8.49 18.93
N ALA A 177 6.13 -8.18 20.23
CA ALA A 177 7.35 -8.39 21.01
C ALA A 177 7.70 -9.88 21.23
N GLU A 178 6.71 -10.77 21.17
CA GLU A 178 6.88 -12.20 21.45
C GLU A 178 6.97 -13.07 20.18
N ARG A 179 6.68 -12.49 19.01
CA ARG A 179 6.63 -13.23 17.73
C ARG A 179 7.94 -13.92 17.39
N ASP A 180 9.09 -13.29 17.65
CA ASP A 180 10.39 -13.88 17.39
C ASP A 180 10.61 -15.17 18.20
N ALA A 181 10.33 -15.12 19.50
CA ALA A 181 10.45 -16.28 20.39
C ALA A 181 9.44 -17.38 20.02
N TRP A 182 8.21 -17.01 19.65
CA TRP A 182 7.21 -17.97 19.19
C TRP A 182 7.64 -18.66 17.89
N LEU A 183 8.14 -17.90 16.91
CA LEU A 183 8.58 -18.43 15.61
C LEU A 183 9.76 -19.38 15.76
N LYS A 184 10.75 -19.05 16.60
CA LYS A 184 11.88 -19.95 16.91
C LYS A 184 11.40 -21.28 17.47
N ARG A 185 10.52 -21.24 18.47
CA ARG A 185 9.93 -22.44 19.08
C ARG A 185 9.19 -23.30 18.05
N GLN A 186 8.37 -22.69 17.20
CA GLN A 186 7.62 -23.41 16.16
C GLN A 186 8.52 -23.94 15.04
N ALA A 187 9.62 -23.25 14.73
CA ALA A 187 10.61 -23.70 13.76
C ALA A 187 11.58 -24.76 14.33
N GLY A 188 11.49 -25.08 15.63
CA GLY A 188 12.37 -26.03 16.31
C GLY A 188 13.78 -25.49 16.58
N GLN A 189 13.91 -24.18 16.81
CA GLN A 189 15.14 -23.48 17.16
C GLN A 189 15.16 -23.06 18.64
#